data_AF-A0A0L7LM12-F1
#
_entry.id   AF-A0A0L7LM12-F1
#
_cell.length_a   1.000
_cell.length_b   1.000
_cell.length_c   1.000
_cell.angle_alpha   90.00
_cell.angle_beta   90.00
_cell.angle_gamma   90.00
#
_symmetry.space_group_name_H-M   'P 1'
#
loop_
_entity.id
_entity.type
_entity.pdbx_description
1 polymer ?
#
loop_
_entity_poly.entity_id
_entity_poly.type
_entity_poly.pdbx_seq_one_letter_code
_entity_poly.pdbx_strand_id
1 'polypeptide(L)'
;MVRKDLISAMKLPDNEPLTPSEYWVITDPWKQDWERGVQVPVNPDSLPAPKVKIIENPKPPDHTDFKLPKDKYIHLTRDSNYLSEKHQLSSTPASAEAACSYDLDATDTAWLKLLNAERARAGKILLT
;
A
#
# COMPACT_ATOMS: atom_id res chain seq x y z
N MET A 1 -17.96 -1.64 33.00
CA MET A 1 -16.52 -1.39 33.18
C MET A 1 -16.06 -0.51 32.03
N VAL A 2 -15.84 0.78 32.27
CA VAL A 2 -15.41 1.73 31.24
C VAL A 2 -13.95 1.40 30.89
N ARG A 3 -13.67 1.12 29.60
CA ARG A 3 -12.29 0.95 29.13
C ARG A 3 -11.61 2.31 29.24
N LYS A 4 -10.63 2.42 30.12
CA LYS A 4 -9.84 3.64 30.35
C LYS A 4 -8.91 3.81 29.17
N ASP A 5 -9.09 4.86 28.38
CA ASP A 5 -8.26 5.17 27.23
C ASP A 5 -6.79 5.35 27.68
N LEU A 6 -5.80 4.91 26.89
CA LEU A 6 -4.38 4.96 27.26
C LEU A 6 -3.91 6.38 27.63
N ILE A 7 -4.56 7.41 27.08
CA ILE A 7 -4.32 8.83 27.40
C ILE A 7 -4.69 9.13 28.86
N SER A 8 -5.80 8.57 29.35
CA SER A 8 -6.23 8.73 30.74
C SER A 8 -5.37 7.94 31.75
N ALA A 9 -4.52 7.02 31.28
CA ALA A 9 -3.53 6.33 32.12
C ALA A 9 -2.24 7.13 32.29
N MET A 10 -1.99 8.11 31.42
CA MET A 10 -0.83 9.01 31.48
C MET A 10 -1.14 10.35 32.16
N LYS A 11 -2.41 10.59 32.52
CA LYS A 11 -2.84 11.78 33.26
C LYS A 11 -2.76 11.51 34.76
N LEU A 12 -1.89 12.23 35.46
CA LEU A 12 -1.89 12.24 36.93
C LEU A 12 -3.21 12.82 37.45
N PRO A 13 -3.74 12.33 38.59
CA PRO A 13 -4.90 12.91 39.23
C PRO A 13 -4.65 14.38 39.58
N ASP A 14 -5.59 15.27 39.28
CA ASP A 14 -5.40 16.73 39.41
C ASP A 14 -5.10 17.21 40.85
N ASN A 15 -5.30 16.35 41.88
CA ASN A 15 -5.12 16.68 43.30
C ASN A 15 -3.96 15.95 44.00
N GLU A 16 -3.10 15.23 43.27
CA GLU A 16 -1.95 14.56 43.88
C GLU A 16 -0.80 15.58 44.13
N PRO A 17 -0.34 15.78 45.38
CA PRO A 17 0.71 16.73 45.66
C PRO A 17 2.07 16.22 45.16
N LEU A 18 2.62 16.87 44.14
CA LEU A 18 3.94 16.54 43.57
C LEU A 18 5.04 17.39 44.22
N THR A 19 6.19 16.77 44.51
CA THR A 19 7.35 17.52 44.99
C THR A 19 8.00 18.32 43.85
N PRO A 20 8.67 19.47 44.13
CA PRO A 20 9.28 20.30 43.09
C PRO A 20 10.34 19.60 42.22
N SER A 21 10.88 18.47 42.66
CA SER A 21 11.83 17.63 41.91
C SER A 21 11.17 16.66 40.92
N GLU A 22 9.86 16.44 41.05
CA GLU A 22 9.10 15.45 40.27
C GLU A 22 8.37 16.07 39.07
N TYR A 23 8.42 17.39 38.92
CA TYR A 23 7.85 18.09 37.79
C TYR A 23 8.74 19.21 37.29
N TRP A 24 8.57 19.53 36.01
CA TRP A 24 9.20 20.69 35.39
C TRP A 24 8.12 21.72 35.08
N VAL A 25 8.31 22.96 35.51
CA VAL A 25 7.40 24.06 35.15
C VAL A 25 7.79 24.56 33.77
N ILE A 26 6.97 24.23 32.77
CA ILE A 26 7.08 24.82 31.44
C ILE A 26 6.50 26.24 31.51
N THR A 27 7.37 27.24 31.48
CA THR A 27 7.01 28.68 31.47
C THR A 27 7.02 29.29 30.08
N ASP A 28 7.22 28.46 29.04
CA ASP A 28 7.27 28.90 27.65
C ASP A 28 5.99 29.65 27.25
N PRO A 29 6.10 30.89 26.73
CA PRO A 29 4.93 31.69 26.35
C PRO A 29 4.13 31.05 25.21
N TRP A 30 4.77 30.20 24.39
CA TRP A 30 4.13 29.52 23.25
C TRP A 30 3.27 28.31 23.66
N LYS A 31 3.30 27.86 24.92
CA LYS A 31 2.48 26.73 25.41
C LYS A 31 0.97 27.01 25.25
N GLN A 32 0.53 28.25 25.55
CA GLN A 32 -0.85 28.67 25.34
C GLN A 32 -1.24 28.67 23.85
N ASP A 33 -0.31 29.01 22.96
CA ASP A 33 -0.55 29.03 21.52
C ASP A 33 -0.71 27.61 20.95
N TRP A 34 0.01 26.64 21.51
CA TRP A 34 -0.11 25.23 21.12
C TRP A 34 -1.41 24.58 21.65
N GLU A 35 -1.85 24.93 22.86
CA GLU A 35 -3.14 24.47 23.42
C GLU A 35 -4.35 25.00 22.65
N ARG A 36 -4.25 26.21 22.09
CA ARG A 36 -5.29 26.78 21.21
C ARG A 36 -5.37 26.06 19.86
N GLY A 37 -4.31 25.36 19.47
CA GLY A 37 -4.14 24.76 18.16
C GLY A 37 -3.91 25.84 17.10
N VAL A 38 -2.99 25.57 16.17
CA VAL A 38 -2.85 26.40 14.97
C VAL A 38 -3.87 25.89 13.95
N GLN A 39 -4.97 26.62 13.78
CA GLN A 39 -5.76 26.46 12.56
C GLN A 39 -4.97 27.04 11.41
N VAL A 40 -4.29 26.17 10.66
CA VAL A 40 -3.71 26.55 9.37
C VAL A 40 -4.89 26.85 8.46
N PRO A 41 -5.05 28.07 7.93
CA PRO A 41 -6.04 28.32 6.92
C PRO A 41 -5.74 27.39 5.74
N VAL A 42 -6.55 26.35 5.57
CA VAL A 42 -6.59 25.63 4.31
C VAL A 42 -7.26 26.59 3.36
N ASN A 43 -6.47 27.25 2.51
CA ASN A 43 -7.00 27.89 1.33
C ASN A 43 -7.16 26.77 0.27
N PRO A 44 -8.37 26.27 0.01
CA PRO A 44 -8.57 25.19 -0.96
C PRO A 44 -8.10 25.61 -2.36
N ASP A 45 -8.16 26.90 -2.67
CA ASP A 45 -7.69 27.48 -3.94
C ASP A 45 -6.16 27.56 -4.03
N SER A 46 -5.44 27.41 -2.90
CA SER A 46 -3.97 27.33 -2.87
C SER A 46 -3.42 25.92 -3.11
N LEU A 47 -4.31 24.91 -3.16
CA LEU A 47 -3.88 23.54 -3.44
C LEU A 47 -3.39 23.45 -4.90
N PRO A 48 -2.21 22.88 -5.16
CA PRO A 48 -1.75 22.68 -6.52
C PRO A 48 -2.71 21.76 -7.26
N ALA A 49 -3.08 22.13 -8.48
CA ALA A 49 -3.88 21.27 -9.34
C ALA A 49 -3.13 19.95 -9.61
N PRO A 50 -3.83 18.79 -9.61
CA PRO A 50 -3.21 17.52 -9.96
C PRO A 50 -2.68 17.58 -11.39
N LYS A 51 -1.42 17.20 -11.58
CA LYS A 51 -0.81 17.07 -12.92
C LYS A 51 -0.83 15.61 -13.33
N VAL A 52 -1.46 15.33 -14.48
CA VAL A 52 -1.52 14.00 -15.07
C VAL A 52 -0.68 13.99 -16.34
N LYS A 53 0.15 12.96 -16.51
CA LYS A 53 0.89 12.71 -17.75
C LYS A 53 0.43 11.37 -18.31
N ILE A 54 0.06 11.36 -19.59
CA ILE A 54 -0.21 10.12 -20.31
C ILE A 54 1.12 9.46 -20.62
N ILE A 55 1.28 8.21 -20.21
CA ILE A 55 2.44 7.37 -20.55
C ILE A 55 1.95 6.36 -21.58
N GLU A 56 2.62 6.30 -22.71
CA GLU A 56 2.39 5.26 -23.70
C GLU A 56 2.82 3.92 -23.10
N ASN A 57 1.86 3.03 -22.85
CA ASN A 57 2.11 1.68 -22.37
C ASN A 57 1.56 0.69 -23.40
N PRO A 58 2.39 0.22 -24.35
CA PRO A 58 1.93 -0.70 -25.39
C PRO A 58 1.46 -2.01 -24.74
N LYS A 59 0.35 -2.55 -25.26
CA LYS A 59 -0.17 -3.85 -24.82
C LYS A 59 0.85 -4.95 -25.16
N PRO A 60 1.10 -5.92 -24.26
CA PRO A 60 1.96 -7.06 -24.58
C PRO A 60 1.35 -7.92 -25.71
N PRO A 61 2.15 -8.74 -26.40
CA PRO A 61 1.70 -9.53 -27.54
C PRO A 61 0.55 -10.49 -27.26
N ASP A 62 0.42 -10.95 -26.01
CA ASP A 62 -0.59 -11.88 -25.50
C ASP A 62 -1.74 -11.18 -24.76
N HIS A 63 -1.85 -9.85 -24.90
CA HIS A 63 -2.90 -9.08 -24.24
C HIS A 63 -4.31 -9.57 -24.65
N THR A 64 -5.10 -9.95 -23.65
CA THR A 64 -6.54 -10.20 -23.80
C THR A 64 -7.34 -9.13 -23.09
N ASP A 65 -8.38 -8.60 -23.74
CA ASP A 65 -9.26 -7.63 -23.10
C ASP A 65 -10.13 -8.33 -22.05
N PHE A 66 -10.15 -7.78 -20.84
CA PHE A 66 -11.06 -8.23 -19.80
C PHE A 66 -12.53 -8.01 -20.23
N LYS A 67 -13.35 -9.06 -20.09
CA LYS A 67 -14.79 -8.99 -20.34
C LYS A 67 -15.53 -9.06 -19.01
N LEU A 68 -16.15 -7.94 -18.63
CA LEU A 68 -16.96 -7.87 -17.42
C LEU A 68 -18.21 -8.77 -17.58
N PRO A 69 -18.46 -9.71 -16.65
CA PRO A 69 -19.70 -10.47 -16.64
C PRO A 69 -20.91 -9.54 -16.48
N LYS A 70 -21.98 -9.78 -17.25
CA LYS A 70 -23.15 -8.87 -17.28
C LYS A 70 -24.18 -9.18 -16.20
N ASP A 71 -24.19 -10.43 -15.75
CA ASP A 71 -25.22 -11.05 -14.91
C ASP A 71 -24.69 -11.47 -13.54
N LYS A 72 -23.37 -11.40 -13.33
CA LYS A 72 -22.70 -11.84 -12.11
C LYS A 72 -21.68 -10.82 -11.61
N TYR A 73 -21.55 -10.74 -10.29
CA TYR A 73 -20.47 -10.00 -9.64
C TYR A 73 -19.18 -10.81 -9.62
N ILE A 74 -18.04 -10.14 -9.69
CA ILE A 74 -16.74 -10.80 -9.54
C ILE A 74 -16.51 -11.07 -8.05
N HIS A 75 -16.15 -12.31 -7.71
CA HIS A 75 -15.77 -12.71 -6.35
C HIS A 75 -14.38 -13.33 -6.39
N LEU A 76 -13.54 -13.06 -5.39
CA LEU A 76 -12.12 -13.45 -5.44
C LEU A 76 -11.88 -14.87 -4.92
N THR A 77 -12.62 -15.31 -3.90
CA THR A 77 -12.42 -16.60 -3.22
C THR A 77 -13.74 -17.36 -3.03
N ARG A 78 -13.68 -18.67 -2.78
CA ARG A 78 -14.87 -19.45 -2.42
C ARG A 78 -15.08 -19.42 -0.90
N ASP A 79 -15.42 -18.24 -0.39
CA ASP A 79 -15.70 -18.02 1.03
C ASP A 79 -17.18 -18.24 1.38
N SER A 80 -17.56 -17.99 2.64
CA SER A 80 -18.94 -18.12 3.12
C SER A 80 -19.95 -17.20 2.43
N ASN A 81 -19.48 -16.14 1.76
CA ASN A 81 -20.32 -15.17 1.07
C ASN A 81 -20.45 -15.48 -0.43
N TYR A 82 -19.78 -16.52 -0.93
CA TYR A 82 -19.83 -16.91 -2.33
C TYR A 82 -21.17 -17.57 -2.70
N LEU A 83 -21.83 -17.03 -3.72
CA LEU A 83 -23.08 -17.55 -4.27
C LEU A 83 -22.91 -17.81 -5.77
N SER A 84 -22.91 -19.06 -6.22
CA SER A 84 -22.68 -19.45 -7.62
C SER A 84 -23.68 -18.84 -8.63
N GLU A 85 -24.89 -18.57 -8.16
CA GLU A 85 -25.96 -17.90 -8.90
C GLU A 85 -25.61 -16.43 -9.19
N LYS A 86 -25.01 -15.73 -8.22
CA LYS A 86 -24.76 -14.28 -8.29
C LYS A 86 -23.31 -13.92 -8.64
N HIS A 87 -22.38 -14.84 -8.41
CA HIS A 87 -20.95 -14.55 -8.44
C HIS A 87 -20.22 -15.39 -9.49
N GLN A 88 -19.25 -14.77 -10.16
CA GLN A 88 -18.24 -15.41 -10.98
C GLN A 88 -16.89 -15.31 -10.26
N LEU A 89 -16.24 -16.46 -10.08
CA LEU A 89 -14.93 -16.50 -9.41
C LEU A 89 -13.83 -15.93 -10.33
N SER A 90 -13.04 -15.01 -9.81
CA SER A 90 -11.87 -14.46 -10.52
C SER A 90 -10.71 -15.46 -10.52
N SER A 91 -10.01 -15.58 -11.64
CA SER A 91 -8.74 -16.30 -11.71
C SER A 91 -7.55 -15.48 -11.21
N THR A 92 -7.71 -14.16 -10.99
CA THR A 92 -6.62 -13.26 -10.60
C THR A 92 -5.83 -13.75 -9.38
N PRO A 93 -6.46 -14.21 -8.28
CA PRO A 93 -5.69 -14.68 -7.12
C PRO A 93 -4.81 -15.89 -7.43
N ALA A 94 -5.35 -16.87 -8.16
CA ALA A 94 -4.60 -18.06 -8.58
C ALA A 94 -3.46 -17.70 -9.54
N SER A 95 -3.69 -16.77 -10.47
CA SER A 95 -2.65 -16.25 -11.36
C SER A 95 -1.56 -15.50 -10.59
N ALA A 96 -1.91 -14.70 -9.59
CA ALA A 96 -0.94 -13.97 -8.76
C ALA A 96 -0.07 -14.91 -7.93
N GLU A 97 -0.65 -15.96 -7.34
CA GLU A 97 0.10 -17.00 -6.62
C GLU A 97 1.05 -17.77 -7.55
N ALA A 98 0.62 -18.08 -8.78
CA ALA A 98 1.46 -18.71 -9.79
C ALA A 98 2.54 -17.77 -10.35
N ALA A 99 2.30 -16.46 -10.32
CA ALA A 99 3.20 -15.42 -10.82
C ALA A 99 4.31 -15.03 -9.83
N CYS A 100 4.55 -15.81 -8.76
CA CYS A 100 5.71 -15.65 -7.87
C CYS A 100 7.05 -16.04 -8.54
N SER A 101 7.27 -15.59 -9.77
CA SER A 101 8.58 -15.57 -10.42
C SER A 101 9.28 -14.25 -10.13
N TYR A 102 10.59 -14.31 -9.95
CA TYR A 102 11.44 -13.12 -9.84
C TYR A 102 11.32 -12.28 -11.12
N ASP A 103 10.99 -11.00 -10.99
CA ASP A 103 10.94 -10.07 -12.13
C ASP A 103 12.38 -9.71 -12.52
N LEU A 104 12.83 -10.21 -13.68
CA LEU A 104 14.17 -9.94 -14.19
C LEU A 104 14.31 -8.47 -14.56
N ASP A 105 15.32 -7.80 -14.01
CA ASP A 105 15.66 -6.45 -14.40
C ASP A 105 16.49 -6.42 -15.70
N ALA A 106 16.90 -5.22 -16.13
CA ALA A 106 17.70 -5.07 -17.35
C ALA A 106 19.07 -5.77 -17.26
N THR A 107 19.68 -5.77 -16.08
CA THR A 107 20.97 -6.41 -15.80
C THR A 107 20.83 -7.91 -15.86
N ASP A 108 19.82 -8.47 -15.17
CA ASP A 108 19.52 -9.89 -15.15
C ASP A 108 19.26 -10.41 -16.56
N THR A 109 18.45 -9.66 -17.32
CA THR A 109 18.11 -9.98 -18.70
C THR A 109 19.35 -9.98 -19.60
N ALA A 110 20.25 -9.00 -19.45
CA ALA A 110 21.47 -8.91 -20.23
C ALA A 110 22.42 -10.07 -19.91
N TRP A 111 22.60 -10.38 -18.63
CA TRP A 111 23.41 -11.49 -18.17
C TRP A 111 22.87 -12.84 -18.67
N LEU A 112 21.56 -13.07 -18.54
CA LEU A 112 20.90 -14.29 -18.99
C LEU A 112 21.09 -14.50 -20.50
N LYS A 113 20.95 -13.44 -21.30
CA LYS A 113 21.19 -13.49 -22.76
C LYS A 113 22.62 -13.89 -23.09
N LEU A 114 23.61 -13.29 -22.43
CA LEU A 114 25.02 -13.62 -22.66
C LEU A 114 25.32 -15.07 -22.30
N LEU A 115 24.87 -15.50 -21.12
CA LEU A 115 25.04 -16.88 -20.67
C LEU A 115 24.39 -17.87 -21.63
N ASN A 116 23.18 -17.60 -22.07
CA ASN A 116 22.47 -18.44 -23.02
C ASN A 116 23.15 -18.52 -24.39
N ALA A 117 23.78 -17.42 -24.85
CA ALA A 117 24.59 -17.44 -26.07
C ALA A 117 25.85 -18.33 -25.94
N GLU A 118 26.50 -18.34 -24.78
CA GLU A 118 27.61 -19.27 -24.49
C GLU A 118 27.13 -20.72 -24.43
N ARG A 119 26.00 -20.97 -23.76
CA ARG A 119 25.38 -22.31 -23.67
C ARG A 119 25.01 -22.85 -25.04
N ALA A 120 24.39 -22.03 -25.89
CA ALA A 120 24.02 -22.41 -27.24
C ALA A 120 25.25 -22.80 -28.09
N ARG A 121 26.35 -22.03 -28.01
CA ARG A 121 27.62 -22.38 -28.67
C ARG A 121 28.21 -23.69 -28.15
N ALA A 122 27.99 -24.01 -26.88
CA ALA A 122 28.38 -25.28 -26.27
C ALA A 122 27.36 -26.43 -26.51
N GLY A 123 26.33 -26.23 -27.33
CA GLY A 123 25.30 -27.24 -27.60
C GLY A 123 24.37 -27.54 -26.41
N LYS A 124 24.31 -26.65 -25.41
CA LYS A 124 23.46 -26.78 -24.22
C LYS A 124 22.12 -26.07 -24.39
N ILE A 125 21.13 -26.57 -23.65
CA ILE A 125 19.78 -25.98 -23.58
C ILE A 125 19.83 -24.59 -22.88
N LEU A 126 18.99 -23.68 -23.37
CA LEU A 126 18.78 -22.33 -22.87
C LEU A 126 18.10 -22.36 -21.49
N LEU A 127 18.47 -21.40 -20.64
CA LEU A 127 17.82 -21.15 -19.35
C LEU A 127 16.67 -20.17 -19.53
N THR A 128 15.57 -20.40 -18.81
CA THR A 128 14.37 -19.55 -18.75
C THR A 128 14.32 -18.76 -17.46
#